data_AF-A0A836SGK3-F1
#
_entry.id   AF-A0A836SGK3-F1
#
_cell.length_a   1.000
_cell.length_b   1.000
_cell.length_c   1.000
_cell.angle_alpha   90.00
_cell.angle_beta   90.00
_cell.angle_gamma   90.00
#
_symmetry.space_group_name_H-M   'P 1'
#
loop_
_entity.id
_entity.type
_entity.pdbx_description
1 polymer ?
#
loop_
_entity_poly.entity_id
_entity_poly.type
_entity_poly.pdbx_seq_one_letter_code
_entity_poly.pdbx_strand_id
1 'polypeptide(L)'
;MTKNNVSSSQSIILDLDNWIRQGSGKIFQFMATDEQLIEILHASLPTQFAPYSILATFMSKEGKIYKQSSFSVQLPDFLPKKHQGLWQFFIQSHVLCPDLPISEVLQLDRLFAFNGLINLQHGRLSKGVCQKSSIGVVEQLKNLNTGELLKYKESVKIFNALKKALQNALKKEAAFERPKVLSRNTDYPDISVSQITSASR
;
A
#
# COMPACT_ATOMS: atom_id res chain seq x y z
N MET A 1 -20.02 -15.68 32.67
CA MET A 1 -19.94 -16.31 31.34
C MET A 1 -18.81 -15.65 30.56
N THR A 2 -17.60 -16.16 30.72
CA THR A 2 -16.41 -15.75 29.97
C THR A 2 -16.52 -16.32 28.56
N LYS A 3 -16.75 -15.45 27.55
CA LYS A 3 -16.65 -15.85 26.15
C LYS A 3 -15.18 -16.13 25.85
N ASN A 4 -14.83 -17.40 25.75
CA ASN A 4 -13.56 -17.83 25.19
C ASN A 4 -13.48 -17.29 23.75
N ASN A 5 -12.74 -16.20 23.55
CA ASN A 5 -12.28 -15.78 22.23
C ASN A 5 -11.23 -16.80 21.80
N VAL A 6 -11.68 -17.89 21.18
CA VAL A 6 -10.79 -18.78 20.45
C VAL A 6 -10.17 -17.94 19.34
N SER A 7 -8.89 -17.63 19.51
CA SER A 7 -8.05 -17.06 18.46
C SER A 7 -8.00 -18.10 17.35
N SER A 8 -8.86 -17.96 16.34
CA SER A 8 -8.89 -18.86 15.19
C SER A 8 -7.65 -18.58 14.35
N SER A 9 -6.56 -19.28 14.63
CA SER A 9 -5.44 -19.37 13.70
C SER A 9 -5.99 -19.85 12.36
N GLN A 10 -5.89 -19.00 11.34
CA GLN A 10 -6.44 -19.31 10.04
C GLN A 10 -5.60 -20.41 9.40
N SER A 11 -6.26 -21.46 8.89
CA SER A 11 -5.54 -22.54 8.19
C SER A 11 -4.82 -21.99 6.97
N ILE A 12 -3.51 -22.25 6.89
CA ILE A 12 -2.70 -21.83 5.75
C ILE A 12 -3.11 -22.61 4.51
N ILE A 13 -3.38 -21.90 3.42
CA ILE A 13 -3.68 -22.48 2.12
C ILE A 13 -2.38 -22.73 1.37
N LEU A 14 -2.08 -24.01 1.12
CA LEU A 14 -0.93 -24.44 0.31
C LEU A 14 -1.37 -25.00 -1.05
N ASP A 15 -2.58 -25.54 -1.14
CA ASP A 15 -3.17 -26.13 -2.35
C ASP A 15 -3.84 -25.07 -3.23
N LEU A 16 -3.06 -24.11 -3.70
CA LEU A 16 -3.57 -22.90 -4.38
C LEU A 16 -4.51 -23.17 -5.56
N ASP A 17 -4.37 -24.29 -6.24
CA ASP A 17 -5.17 -24.65 -7.43
C ASP A 17 -6.61 -25.00 -7.11
N ASN A 18 -6.89 -25.45 -5.88
CA ASN A 18 -8.25 -25.71 -5.43
C ASN A 18 -8.98 -24.44 -5.00
N TRP A 19 -8.30 -23.30 -4.90
CA TRP A 19 -8.88 -22.06 -4.42
C TRP A 19 -8.93 -21.02 -5.53
N ILE A 20 -10.04 -20.29 -5.57
CA ILE A 20 -10.21 -19.13 -6.45
C ILE A 20 -10.65 -17.91 -5.65
N ARG A 21 -10.27 -16.72 -6.12
CA ARG A 21 -10.79 -15.47 -5.58
C ARG A 21 -12.28 -15.38 -5.89
N GLN A 22 -13.08 -15.06 -4.89
CA GLN A 22 -14.48 -14.73 -5.08
C GLN A 22 -14.70 -13.24 -4.87
N GLY A 23 -14.94 -12.53 -5.98
CA GLY A 23 -15.02 -11.07 -6.02
C GLY A 23 -13.70 -10.40 -6.40
N SER A 24 -13.71 -9.06 -6.52
CA SER A 24 -12.56 -8.27 -6.97
C SER A 24 -11.48 -8.07 -5.89
N GLY A 25 -11.81 -8.35 -4.63
CA GLY A 25 -11.04 -7.86 -3.49
C GLY A 25 -11.08 -6.33 -3.38
N LYS A 26 -10.18 -5.77 -2.58
CA LYS A 26 -9.99 -4.32 -2.44
C LYS A 26 -8.64 -3.90 -2.97
N ILE A 27 -8.61 -2.78 -3.70
CA ILE A 27 -7.39 -2.11 -4.15
C ILE A 27 -7.55 -0.62 -3.90
N PHE A 28 -6.48 0.04 -3.44
CA PHE A 28 -6.41 1.49 -3.31
C PHE A 28 -5.09 1.98 -3.90
N GLN A 29 -5.18 2.88 -4.89
CA GLN A 29 -4.03 3.51 -5.52
C GLN A 29 -3.75 4.87 -4.89
N PHE A 30 -2.46 5.20 -4.76
CA PHE A 30 -2.00 6.44 -4.16
C PHE A 30 -0.62 6.87 -4.71
N MET A 31 -0.24 8.11 -4.41
CA MET A 31 1.10 8.64 -4.62
C MET A 31 1.59 9.11 -3.25
N ALA A 32 2.70 8.57 -2.78
CA ALA A 32 3.32 8.96 -1.51
C ALA A 32 4.84 8.86 -1.70
N THR A 33 5.61 9.65 -0.95
CA THR A 33 7.06 9.48 -0.88
C THR A 33 7.42 8.25 -0.06
N ASP A 34 8.69 7.86 -0.11
CA ASP A 34 9.25 6.76 0.65
C ASP A 34 9.10 7.00 2.17
N GLU A 35 9.39 8.23 2.60
CA GLU A 35 9.32 8.70 3.98
C GLU A 35 7.86 8.70 4.49
N GLN A 36 6.94 9.23 3.68
CA GLN A 36 5.52 9.22 4.03
C GLN A 36 5.00 7.78 4.20
N LEU A 37 5.39 6.88 3.29
CA LEU A 37 4.91 5.50 3.35
C LEU A 37 5.43 4.78 4.60
N ILE A 38 6.71 4.93 4.95
CA ILE A 38 7.26 4.27 6.14
C ILE A 38 6.62 4.81 7.43
N GLU A 39 6.42 6.13 7.54
CA GLU A 39 5.71 6.73 8.67
C GLU A 39 4.28 6.20 8.81
N ILE A 40 3.55 6.11 7.69
CA ILE A 40 2.19 5.60 7.67
C ILE A 40 2.17 4.13 8.07
N LEU A 41 3.08 3.30 7.55
CA LEU A 41 3.17 1.89 7.91
C LEU A 41 3.39 1.72 9.42
N HIS A 42 4.28 2.51 10.02
CA HIS A 42 4.52 2.46 11.47
C HIS A 42 3.32 2.93 12.30
N ALA A 43 2.64 4.00 11.89
CA ALA A 43 1.62 4.64 12.70
C ALA A 43 0.21 4.05 12.54
N SER A 44 -0.09 3.38 11.42
CA SER A 44 -1.46 3.02 11.05
C SER A 44 -1.80 1.54 11.11
N LEU A 45 -0.82 0.67 11.28
CA LEU A 45 -1.05 -0.76 11.45
C LEU A 45 -1.70 -1.04 12.83
N PRO A 46 -2.86 -1.71 12.88
CA PRO A 46 -3.56 -1.93 14.15
C PRO A 46 -2.79 -2.84 15.12
N THR A 47 -2.55 -2.38 16.35
CA THR A 47 -1.72 -3.09 17.34
C THR A 47 -2.24 -4.48 17.72
N GLN A 48 -3.55 -4.73 17.62
CA GLN A 48 -4.14 -6.04 17.91
C GLN A 48 -3.76 -7.15 16.92
N PHE A 49 -3.18 -6.80 15.76
CA PHE A 49 -2.67 -7.78 14.79
C PHE A 49 -1.13 -7.75 14.69
N ALA A 50 -0.45 -7.06 15.59
CA ALA A 50 1.01 -7.09 15.71
C ALA A 50 1.49 -8.43 16.32
N PRO A 51 2.73 -8.88 16.06
CA PRO A 51 3.76 -8.21 15.27
C PRO A 51 3.53 -8.32 13.76
N TYR A 52 4.19 -7.41 13.03
CA TYR A 52 4.14 -7.32 11.57
C TYR A 52 5.52 -7.53 10.95
N SER A 53 5.54 -8.18 9.80
CA SER A 53 6.70 -8.24 8.92
C SER A 53 6.32 -7.89 7.48
N ILE A 54 7.34 -7.58 6.68
CA ILE A 54 7.21 -7.33 5.26
C ILE A 54 7.86 -8.49 4.51
N LEU A 55 7.08 -9.20 3.71
CA LEU A 55 7.60 -10.16 2.73
C LEU A 55 7.84 -9.43 1.41
N ALA A 56 9.08 -9.42 0.95
CA ALA A 56 9.42 -8.91 -0.37
C ALA A 56 9.51 -10.08 -1.36
N THR A 57 8.89 -9.96 -2.53
CA THR A 57 9.01 -10.97 -3.60
C THR A 57 9.83 -10.43 -4.76
N PHE A 58 10.61 -11.31 -5.38
CA PHE A 58 11.47 -10.97 -6.50
C PHE A 58 11.70 -12.16 -7.42
N MET A 59 12.08 -11.87 -8.65
CA MET A 59 12.47 -12.87 -9.63
C MET A 59 13.98 -12.88 -9.78
N SER A 60 14.60 -14.03 -9.61
CA SER A 60 16.02 -14.25 -9.92
C SER A 60 16.15 -15.12 -11.17
N LYS A 61 17.16 -14.86 -11.99
CA LYS A 61 17.44 -15.67 -13.17
C LYS A 61 18.41 -16.78 -12.79
N GLU A 62 17.95 -18.03 -12.85
CA GLU A 62 18.76 -19.23 -12.61
C GLU A 62 18.97 -19.94 -13.95
N GLY A 63 20.09 -19.69 -14.62
CA GLY A 63 20.36 -20.21 -15.97
C GLY A 63 19.35 -19.65 -17.00
N LYS A 64 18.48 -20.52 -17.53
CA LYS A 64 17.45 -20.16 -18.54
C LYS A 64 16.06 -19.90 -17.94
N ILE A 65 15.87 -20.17 -16.65
CA ILE A 65 14.58 -20.03 -15.97
C ILE A 65 14.61 -18.84 -15.02
N TYR A 66 13.45 -18.21 -14.81
CA TYR A 66 13.26 -17.25 -13.74
C TYR A 66 12.58 -17.95 -12.57
N LYS A 67 13.14 -17.80 -11.38
CA LYS A 67 12.60 -18.35 -10.15
C LYS A 67 12.10 -17.22 -9.26
N GLN A 68 10.88 -17.37 -8.77
CA GLN A 68 10.35 -16.46 -7.76
C GLN A 68 10.94 -16.82 -6.40
N SER A 69 11.35 -15.81 -5.63
CA SER A 69 11.87 -15.97 -4.29
C SER A 69 11.31 -14.87 -3.40
N SER A 70 11.40 -15.07 -2.10
CA SER A 70 11.05 -14.04 -1.12
C SER A 70 11.90 -14.14 0.12
N PHE A 71 11.97 -13.04 0.86
CA PHE A 71 12.52 -13.01 2.20
C PHE A 71 11.63 -12.12 3.07
N SER A 72 11.66 -12.36 4.38
CA SER A 72 10.96 -11.54 5.37
C SER A 72 11.92 -10.49 5.93
N VAL A 73 11.42 -9.28 6.12
CA VAL A 73 12.12 -8.20 6.83
C VAL A 73 11.20 -7.53 7.83
N GLN A 74 11.80 -6.84 8.80
CA GLN A 74 11.05 -5.98 9.70
C GLN A 74 10.58 -4.72 8.96
N LEU A 75 9.56 -4.07 9.50
CA LEU A 75 8.99 -2.86 8.89
C LEU A 75 10.04 -1.75 8.60
N PRO A 76 10.99 -1.44 9.51
CA PRO A 76 12.03 -0.44 9.25
C PRO A 76 12.94 -0.76 8.05
N ASP A 77 13.10 -2.05 7.73
CA ASP A 77 13.98 -2.51 6.67
C ASP A 77 13.32 -2.47 5.27
N PHE A 78 12.06 -2.02 5.19
CA PHE A 78 11.31 -1.89 3.94
C PHE A 78 12.03 -1.00 2.90
N LEU A 79 12.45 0.20 3.29
CA LEU A 79 13.05 1.18 2.37
C LEU A 79 14.38 0.71 1.77
N PRO A 80 15.34 0.18 2.56
CA PRO A 80 16.55 -0.42 2.00
C PRO A 80 16.27 -1.47 0.92
N LYS A 81 15.24 -2.31 1.10
CA LYS A 81 14.86 -3.32 0.12
C LYS A 81 14.22 -2.73 -1.13
N LYS A 82 13.42 -1.67 -0.99
CA LYS A 82 12.91 -0.91 -2.13
C LYS A 82 14.06 -0.31 -2.96
N HIS A 83 15.05 0.28 -2.31
CA HIS A 83 16.20 0.89 -2.99
C HIS A 83 17.07 -0.13 -3.74
N GLN A 84 16.95 -1.42 -3.44
CA GLN A 84 17.53 -2.52 -4.23
C GLN A 84 16.73 -2.86 -5.50
N GLY A 85 15.69 -2.09 -5.82
CA GLY A 85 14.86 -2.29 -7.01
C GLY A 85 13.63 -3.18 -6.80
N LEU A 86 13.32 -3.55 -5.55
CA LEU A 86 12.12 -4.31 -5.23
C LEU A 86 10.91 -3.38 -5.14
N TRP A 87 9.78 -3.83 -5.70
CA TRP A 87 8.56 -3.02 -5.78
C TRP A 87 7.30 -3.78 -5.39
N GLN A 88 7.40 -5.09 -5.14
CA GLN A 88 6.30 -5.98 -4.76
C GLN A 88 6.54 -6.49 -3.34
N PHE A 89 5.66 -6.07 -2.42
CA PHE A 89 5.76 -6.37 -1.01
C PHE A 89 4.42 -6.88 -0.47
N PHE A 90 4.47 -7.58 0.66
CA PHE A 90 3.29 -8.06 1.37
C PHE A 90 3.45 -7.81 2.86
N ILE A 91 2.44 -7.22 3.48
CA ILE A 91 2.39 -7.00 4.93
C ILE A 91 1.78 -8.25 5.57
N GLN A 92 2.57 -8.92 6.40
CA GLN A 92 2.18 -10.09 7.16
C GLN A 92 1.90 -9.71 8.60
N SER A 93 0.73 -10.09 9.10
CA SER A 93 0.43 -10.12 10.54
C SER A 93 0.73 -11.53 11.05
N HIS A 94 1.63 -11.65 12.03
CA HIS A 94 1.95 -12.96 12.62
C HIS A 94 0.81 -13.50 13.50
N VAL A 95 -0.16 -12.67 13.89
CA VAL A 95 -1.38 -13.10 14.59
C VAL A 95 -2.37 -13.77 13.64
N LEU A 96 -2.53 -13.22 12.43
CA LEU A 96 -3.50 -13.73 11.46
C LEU A 96 -2.95 -14.87 10.62
N CYS A 97 -1.66 -14.80 10.26
CA CYS A 97 -1.00 -15.74 9.39
C CYS A 97 0.43 -15.97 9.90
N PRO A 98 0.61 -16.83 10.91
CA PRO A 98 1.94 -17.21 11.38
C PRO A 98 2.65 -18.07 10.32
N ASP A 99 3.93 -17.79 10.07
CA ASP A 99 4.91 -18.67 9.40
C ASP A 99 4.44 -19.38 8.12
N LEU A 100 4.43 -18.64 7.02
CA LEU A 100 4.20 -19.20 5.68
C LEU A 100 5.41 -20.04 5.21
N PRO A 101 5.20 -21.24 4.64
CA PRO A 101 6.28 -22.03 4.06
C PRO A 101 6.73 -21.42 2.73
N ILE A 102 7.73 -20.54 2.81
CA ILE A 102 8.23 -19.74 1.69
C ILE A 102 9.10 -20.55 0.71
N SER A 103 9.71 -21.65 1.15
CA SER A 103 10.84 -22.27 0.43
C SER A 103 10.49 -23.06 -0.83
N GLU A 104 9.23 -23.40 -1.09
CA GLU A 104 8.89 -24.46 -2.07
C GLU A 104 7.76 -24.12 -3.07
N VAL A 105 7.24 -22.88 -3.07
CA VAL A 105 6.06 -22.54 -3.88
C VAL A 105 6.42 -21.69 -5.11
N LEU A 106 6.01 -22.15 -6.29
CA LEU A 106 6.29 -21.47 -7.58
C LEU A 106 5.56 -20.12 -7.75
N GLN A 107 4.48 -19.89 -7.01
CA GLN A 107 3.62 -18.70 -7.12
C GLN A 107 3.49 -17.98 -5.77
N LEU A 108 4.60 -17.45 -5.25
CA LEU A 108 4.64 -16.82 -3.91
C LEU A 108 3.66 -15.66 -3.78
N ASP A 109 3.52 -14.81 -4.80
CA ASP A 109 2.56 -13.70 -4.75
C ASP A 109 1.11 -14.20 -4.59
N ARG A 110 0.78 -15.32 -5.26
CA ARG A 110 -0.54 -15.94 -5.15
C ARG A 110 -0.71 -16.57 -3.78
N LEU A 111 0.29 -17.28 -3.26
CA LEU A 111 0.32 -17.84 -1.92
C LEU A 111 0.03 -16.75 -0.87
N PHE A 112 0.75 -15.64 -0.93
CA PHE A 112 0.61 -14.55 0.04
C PHE A 112 -0.75 -13.87 -0.05
N ALA A 113 -1.20 -13.56 -1.27
CA ALA A 113 -2.53 -12.98 -1.47
C ALA A 113 -3.65 -13.93 -1.03
N PHE A 114 -3.49 -15.23 -1.27
CA PHE A 114 -4.48 -16.24 -0.90
C PHE A 114 -4.46 -16.55 0.59
N ASN A 115 -3.42 -16.20 1.32
CA ASN A 115 -3.37 -16.30 2.78
C ASN A 115 -3.66 -14.95 3.48
N GLY A 116 -4.31 -14.03 2.76
CA GLY A 116 -4.86 -12.81 3.36
C GLY A 116 -3.84 -11.71 3.66
N LEU A 117 -2.62 -11.78 3.13
CA LEU A 117 -1.63 -10.72 3.30
C LEU A 117 -2.01 -9.47 2.50
N ILE A 118 -1.60 -8.30 2.99
CA ILE A 118 -1.85 -7.03 2.30
C ILE A 118 -0.75 -6.81 1.27
N ASN A 119 -1.09 -6.87 -0.01
CA ASN A 119 -0.18 -6.49 -1.08
C ASN A 119 0.12 -4.99 -0.99
N LEU A 120 1.40 -4.63 -1.06
CA LEU A 120 1.92 -3.27 -1.19
C LEU A 120 2.82 -3.21 -2.43
N GLN A 121 2.39 -2.44 -3.43
CA GLN A 121 3.19 -2.12 -4.61
C GLN A 121 3.61 -0.65 -4.54
N HIS A 122 4.91 -0.38 -4.61
CA HIS A 122 5.41 0.98 -4.45
C HIS A 122 6.49 1.33 -5.47
N GLY A 123 6.20 2.30 -6.34
CA GLY A 123 7.19 2.93 -7.21
C GLY A 123 7.75 2.07 -8.34
N ARG A 124 6.94 1.24 -9.00
CA ARG A 124 7.41 0.50 -10.18
C ARG A 124 7.64 1.45 -11.35
N LEU A 125 8.90 1.66 -11.73
CA LEU A 125 9.24 2.23 -13.03
C LEU A 125 9.07 1.14 -14.10
N SER A 126 8.04 1.29 -14.94
CA SER A 126 7.81 0.37 -16.06
C SER A 126 7.71 1.18 -17.33
N LYS A 127 8.57 0.86 -18.32
CA LYS A 127 8.61 1.54 -19.63
C LYS A 127 8.75 3.07 -19.51
N GLY A 128 9.55 3.55 -18.56
CA GLY A 128 9.77 4.98 -18.33
C GLY A 128 8.64 5.72 -17.59
N VAL A 129 7.56 5.02 -17.21
CA VAL A 129 6.46 5.60 -16.42
C VAL A 129 6.55 5.11 -14.99
N CYS A 130 6.58 6.05 -14.03
CA CYS A 130 6.42 5.73 -12.62
C CYS A 130 4.98 5.30 -12.36
N GLN A 131 4.76 4.02 -12.06
CA GLN A 131 3.44 3.52 -11.74
C GLN A 131 3.01 4.04 -10.37
N LYS A 132 1.72 4.37 -10.27
CA LYS A 132 1.09 4.71 -8.98
C LYS A 132 1.30 3.57 -8.00
N SER A 133 1.50 3.93 -6.75
CA SER A 133 1.61 2.96 -5.66
C SER A 133 0.22 2.41 -5.36
N SER A 134 0.15 1.20 -4.81
CA SER A 134 -1.12 0.62 -4.40
C SER A 134 -0.98 -0.30 -3.19
N ILE A 135 -2.06 -0.38 -2.43
CA ILE A 135 -2.30 -1.48 -1.49
C ILE A 135 -3.48 -2.30 -1.97
N GLY A 136 -3.46 -3.61 -1.70
CA GLY A 136 -4.57 -4.50 -2.05
C GLY A 136 -4.71 -5.68 -1.11
N VAL A 137 -5.92 -6.22 -1.02
CA VAL A 137 -6.23 -7.40 -0.20
C VAL A 137 -7.31 -8.26 -0.87
N VAL A 138 -7.15 -9.57 -0.79
CA VAL A 138 -8.21 -10.54 -1.15
C VAL A 138 -9.22 -10.60 -0.01
N GLU A 139 -10.49 -10.39 -0.30
CA GLU A 139 -11.55 -10.41 0.72
C GLU A 139 -12.07 -11.82 0.99
N GLN A 140 -12.15 -12.64 -0.06
CA GLN A 140 -12.78 -13.94 -0.01
C GLN A 140 -12.19 -14.89 -1.04
N LEU A 141 -12.06 -16.15 -0.62
CA LEU A 141 -11.74 -17.28 -1.48
C LEU A 141 -12.87 -18.30 -1.45
N LYS A 142 -12.98 -19.06 -2.54
CA LYS A 142 -13.85 -20.23 -2.65
C LYS A 142 -13.01 -21.45 -3.00
N ASN A 143 -13.17 -22.53 -2.26
CA ASN A 143 -12.64 -23.83 -2.64
C ASN A 143 -13.52 -24.43 -3.76
N LEU A 144 -12.90 -24.81 -4.87
CA LEU A 144 -13.58 -25.35 -6.05
C LEU A 144 -14.16 -26.74 -5.82
N ASN A 145 -13.50 -27.55 -4.99
CA ASN A 145 -13.89 -28.94 -4.75
C ASN A 145 -14.98 -29.05 -3.68
N THR A 146 -14.86 -28.28 -2.60
CA THR A 146 -15.79 -28.35 -1.46
C THR A 146 -16.87 -27.27 -1.49
N GLY A 147 -16.69 -26.20 -2.28
CA GLY A 147 -17.55 -25.03 -2.26
C GLY A 147 -17.36 -24.12 -1.04
N GLU A 148 -16.44 -24.45 -0.13
CA GLU A 148 -16.16 -23.71 1.10
C GLU A 148 -15.76 -22.26 0.81
N LEU A 149 -16.24 -21.34 1.65
CA LEU A 149 -15.94 -19.92 1.56
C LEU A 149 -15.07 -19.47 2.72
N LEU A 150 -13.87 -18.98 2.41
CA LEU A 150 -12.97 -18.38 3.37
C LEU A 150 -13.00 -16.86 3.24
N LYS A 151 -13.22 -16.13 4.34
CA LYS A 151 -13.35 -14.67 4.35
C LYS A 151 -12.28 -14.03 5.23
N TYR A 152 -11.56 -13.05 4.69
CA TYR A 152 -10.46 -12.33 5.35
C TYR A 152 -10.92 -11.04 6.02
N LYS A 153 -11.88 -11.10 6.96
CA LYS A 153 -12.45 -9.89 7.59
C LYS A 153 -11.39 -9.10 8.36
N GLU A 154 -10.45 -9.79 9.00
CA GLU A 154 -9.39 -9.24 9.82
C GLU A 154 -8.34 -8.54 8.95
N SER A 155 -7.91 -9.16 7.84
CA SER A 155 -7.05 -8.52 6.86
C SER A 155 -7.70 -7.29 6.23
N VAL A 156 -9.01 -7.32 5.99
CA VAL A 156 -9.76 -6.15 5.52
C VAL A 156 -9.73 -4.99 6.54
N LYS A 157 -9.70 -5.27 7.85
CA LYS A 157 -9.52 -4.22 8.87
C LYS A 157 -8.13 -3.57 8.75
N ILE A 158 -7.07 -4.37 8.56
CA ILE A 158 -5.71 -3.85 8.33
C ILE A 158 -5.68 -2.98 7.07
N PHE A 159 -6.23 -3.46 5.95
CA PHE A 159 -6.35 -2.72 4.70
C PHE A 159 -7.06 -1.37 4.89
N ASN A 160 -8.21 -1.37 5.58
CA ASN A 160 -8.98 -0.14 5.78
C ASN A 160 -8.26 0.86 6.68
N ALA A 161 -7.50 0.40 7.68
CA ALA A 161 -6.68 1.26 8.52
C ALA A 161 -5.58 1.96 7.69
N LEU A 162 -4.84 1.19 6.90
CA LEU A 162 -3.82 1.72 5.98
C LEU A 162 -4.42 2.69 4.97
N LYS A 163 -5.51 2.31 4.30
CA LYS A 163 -6.22 3.16 3.34
C LYS A 163 -6.62 4.49 3.97
N LYS A 164 -7.19 4.48 5.17
CA LYS A 164 -7.62 5.70 5.87
C LYS A 164 -6.42 6.59 6.21
N ALA A 165 -5.32 6.00 6.68
CA ALA A 165 -4.11 6.76 6.99
C ALA A 165 -3.49 7.40 5.74
N LEU A 166 -3.38 6.65 4.64
CA LEU A 166 -2.93 7.16 3.35
C LEU A 166 -3.82 8.32 2.87
N GLN A 167 -5.14 8.16 2.89
CA GLN A 167 -6.06 9.23 2.51
C GLN A 167 -5.90 10.49 3.36
N ASN A 168 -5.62 10.35 4.65
CA ASN A 168 -5.44 11.48 5.55
C ASN A 168 -4.10 12.21 5.32
N ALA A 169 -3.01 11.47 5.11
CA ALA A 169 -1.70 12.04 4.81
C ALA A 169 -1.75 12.89 3.53
N LEU A 170 -2.35 12.35 2.46
CA LEU A 170 -2.41 12.99 1.15
C LEU A 170 -3.32 14.22 1.11
N LYS A 171 -4.37 14.25 1.95
CA LYS A 171 -5.22 15.44 2.10
C LYS A 171 -4.51 16.61 2.77
N LYS A 172 -3.63 16.34 3.73
CA LYS A 172 -2.87 17.39 4.43
C LYS A 172 -1.92 18.12 3.48
N GLU A 173 -1.32 17.39 2.54
CA GLU A 173 -0.39 17.92 1.55
C GLU A 173 -1.10 18.81 0.52
N ALA A 174 -2.23 18.34 -0.04
CA ALA A 174 -3.06 19.15 -0.95
C ALA A 174 -3.63 20.43 -0.30
N ALA A 175 -3.74 20.46 1.03
CA ALA A 175 -4.13 21.66 1.77
C ALA A 175 -2.96 22.65 1.99
N PHE A 176 -1.72 22.15 2.02
CA PHE A 176 -0.51 22.97 2.17
C PHE A 176 -0.07 23.58 0.82
N GLU A 177 -0.29 22.86 -0.30
CA GLU A 177 0.03 23.33 -1.66
C GLU A 177 -0.97 24.34 -2.25
N ARG A 178 -2.01 24.74 -1.51
CA ARG A 178 -2.83 25.91 -1.90
C ARG A 178 -2.21 27.16 -1.28
N PRO A 179 -1.33 27.91 -1.98
CA PRO A 179 -1.10 29.29 -1.57
C PRO A 179 -2.47 29.96 -1.58
N LYS A 180 -2.85 30.56 -0.46
CA LYS A 180 -3.88 31.61 -0.46
C LYS A 180 -3.41 32.58 -1.53
N VAL A 181 -4.08 32.58 -2.68
CA VAL A 181 -4.00 33.71 -3.60
C VAL A 181 -4.45 34.88 -2.75
N LEU A 182 -3.48 35.67 -2.26
CA LEU A 182 -3.74 36.99 -1.73
C LEU A 182 -4.54 37.67 -2.82
N SER A 183 -5.84 37.86 -2.56
CA SER A 183 -6.68 38.73 -3.36
C SER A 183 -5.92 40.03 -3.49
N ARG A 184 -5.41 40.30 -4.70
CA ARG A 184 -4.81 41.59 -5.03
C ARG A 184 -5.90 42.61 -4.74
N ASN A 185 -5.73 43.41 -3.68
CA ASN A 185 -6.42 44.69 -3.59
C ASN A 185 -5.99 45.47 -4.82
N THR A 186 -6.89 45.58 -5.77
CA THR A 186 -6.78 46.50 -6.90
C THR A 186 -7.09 47.90 -6.38
N ASP A 187 -6.13 48.50 -5.68
CA ASP A 187 -6.09 49.95 -5.49
C ASP A 187 -5.03 50.48 -6.45
N TYR A 188 -5.41 50.56 -7.73
CA TYR A 188 -4.70 51.43 -8.67
C TYR A 188 -5.15 52.87 -8.36
N PRO A 189 -4.23 53.80 -8.04
CA PRO A 189 -4.60 55.20 -8.03
C PRO A 189 -4.85 55.66 -9.47
N ASP A 190 -6.03 56.22 -9.71
CA ASP A 190 -6.35 56.96 -10.93
C ASP A 190 -5.33 58.09 -11.10
N ILE A 191 -4.45 57.95 -12.10
CA ILE A 191 -3.62 59.07 -12.55
C ILE A 191 -4.50 59.89 -13.49
N SER A 192 -5.11 60.94 -12.93
CA SER A 192 -5.79 61.97 -13.71
C SER A 192 -4.75 62.73 -14.55
N VAL A 193 -4.90 62.62 -15.88
CA VAL A 193 -4.14 63.43 -16.83
C VAL A 193 -4.72 64.83 -16.83
N SER A 194 -4.06 65.76 -16.13
CA SER A 194 -4.32 67.18 -16.30
C SER A 194 -3.09 68.03 -15.99
N GLN A 195 -2.61 68.68 -17.05
CA GLN A 195 -1.84 69.94 -17.06
C GLN A 195 -0.38 69.89 -16.58
N ILE A 196 0.55 70.17 -17.50
CA ILE A 196 1.38 71.39 -17.48
C ILE A 196 1.76 71.72 -18.93
N THR A 197 1.24 72.85 -19.39
CA THR A 197 1.68 73.59 -20.58
C THR A 197 2.88 74.47 -20.24
N SER A 198 3.77 74.62 -21.25
CA SER A 198 4.63 75.79 -21.55
C SER A 198 5.70 76.25 -20.54
N ALA A 199 6.98 76.25 -20.95
CA ALA A 199 7.66 77.43 -21.49
C ALA A 199 9.19 77.24 -21.63
N SER A 200 9.67 77.45 -22.87
CA SER A 200 10.87 78.21 -23.28
C SER A 200 12.18 78.12 -22.48
N ARG A 201 13.23 77.60 -23.13
CA ARG A 201 14.32 78.40 -23.75
C ARG A 201 15.10 77.57 -24.76
#